data_AF-A0A358SKY1-F1
#
_entry.id   AF-A0A358SKY1-F1
#
_cell.length_a   1.000
_cell.length_b   1.000
_cell.length_c   1.000
_cell.angle_alpha   90.00
_cell.angle_beta   90.00
_cell.angle_gamma   90.00
#
_symmetry.space_group_name_H-M   'P 1'
#
loop_
_entity.id
_entity.type
_entity.pdbx_description
1 polymer ?
#
loop_
_entity_poly.entity_id
_entity_poly.type
_entity_poly.pdbx_seq_one_letter_code
_entity_poly.pdbx_strand_id
1 'polypeptide(L)'
;MTPQPSPPRPGGRAEPGCLWFDWSRSVADPAEYVLVEAFRDDAAGAAHVQSEHFRNAQRSLPLHLAQTPRIVNVSIPQDDWSLLGEMAVPARG
;
A
#
# COMPACT_ATOMS: atom_id res chain seq x y z
N MET A 1 10.21 2.03 -24.77
CA MET A 1 9.16 1.05 -24.44
C MET A 1 8.60 1.49 -23.10
N THR A 2 7.44 2.16 -23.11
CA THR A 2 6.80 2.70 -21.90
C THR A 2 6.40 1.52 -21.01
N PRO A 3 6.72 1.52 -19.70
CA PRO A 3 6.26 0.45 -18.83
C PRO A 3 4.73 0.38 -18.88
N GLN A 4 4.20 -0.82 -19.12
CA GLN A 4 2.76 -1.07 -19.07
C GLN A 4 2.30 -0.91 -17.62
N PRO A 5 1.24 -0.15 -17.35
CA PRO A 5 0.69 -0.04 -16.01
C PRO A 5 0.20 -1.41 -15.54
N SER A 6 0.55 -1.79 -14.31
CA SER A 6 0.08 -3.03 -13.71
C SER A 6 -1.47 -3.04 -13.64
N PRO A 7 -2.14 -4.18 -13.89
CA PRO A 7 -3.60 -4.24 -13.81
C PRO A 7 -4.09 -3.94 -12.38
N PRO A 8 -5.24 -3.26 -12.23
CA PRO A 8 -5.80 -2.98 -10.92
C PRO A 8 -6.19 -4.30 -10.23
N ARG A 9 -5.67 -4.55 -9.03
CA ARG A 9 -6.10 -5.69 -8.18
C ARG A 9 -7.40 -5.30 -7.43
N PRO A 10 -8.13 -6.21 -6.75
CA PRO A 10 -9.35 -5.85 -6.02
C PRO A 10 -9.13 -5.63 -4.51
N GLY A 11 -9.94 -4.75 -3.90
CA GLY A 11 -10.07 -4.52 -2.45
C GLY A 11 -9.30 -3.29 -1.92
N GLY A 12 -10.00 -2.24 -1.48
CA GLY A 12 -9.41 -0.96 -0.99
C GLY A 12 -9.17 0.11 -2.07
N ARG A 13 -9.09 -0.30 -3.33
CA ARG A 13 -8.73 0.54 -4.50
C ARG A 13 -9.84 1.45 -5.05
N ALA A 14 -10.96 1.59 -4.35
CA ALA A 14 -12.07 2.44 -4.80
C ALA A 14 -11.91 3.90 -4.39
N GLU A 15 -10.99 4.21 -3.48
CA GLU A 15 -10.73 5.58 -3.06
C GLU A 15 -10.06 6.37 -4.18
N PRO A 16 -10.58 7.56 -4.55
CA PRO A 16 -9.95 8.41 -5.55
C PRO A 16 -8.51 8.74 -5.18
N GLY A 17 -7.55 8.25 -5.98
CA GLY A 17 -6.13 8.48 -5.76
C GLY A 17 -5.41 7.44 -4.90
N CYS A 18 -6.07 6.37 -4.45
CA CYS A 18 -5.38 5.20 -3.91
C CYS A 18 -4.70 4.44 -5.07
N LEU A 19 -3.37 4.34 -5.03
CA LEU A 19 -2.56 3.63 -6.02
C LEU A 19 -2.46 2.14 -5.65
N TRP A 20 -2.17 1.86 -4.38
CA TRP A 20 -2.15 0.52 -3.82
C TRP A 20 -2.57 0.51 -2.35
N PHE A 21 -3.17 -0.61 -1.94
CA PHE A 21 -3.58 -0.92 -0.58
C PHE A 21 -3.44 -2.44 -0.42
N ASP A 22 -2.23 -2.89 -0.17
CA ASP A 22 -1.87 -4.31 -0.27
C ASP A 22 -1.48 -4.86 1.12
N TRP A 23 -2.14 -5.94 1.53
CA TRP A 23 -1.84 -6.68 2.75
C TRP A 23 -0.94 -7.88 2.45
N SER A 24 0.07 -8.07 3.28
CA SER A 24 0.96 -9.23 3.28
C SER A 24 1.03 -9.83 4.68
N ARG A 25 1.20 -11.14 4.77
CA ARG A 25 1.47 -11.86 6.02
C ARG A 25 2.92 -12.31 6.02
N SER A 26 3.62 -12.13 7.14
CA SER A 26 5.00 -12.60 7.27
C SER A 26 5.08 -14.12 7.16
N VAL A 27 6.12 -14.60 6.47
CA VAL A 27 6.43 -16.03 6.37
C VAL A 27 7.16 -16.55 7.62
N ALA A 28 7.78 -15.65 8.39
CA ALA A 28 8.53 -15.99 9.59
C ALA A 28 7.66 -15.95 10.85
N ASP A 29 6.77 -14.97 10.95
CA ASP A 29 5.79 -14.85 12.04
C ASP A 29 4.36 -14.83 11.47
N PRO A 30 3.59 -15.91 11.64
CA PRO A 30 2.21 -15.95 11.19
C PRO A 30 1.29 -14.91 11.86
N ALA A 31 1.67 -14.27 12.96
CA ALA A 31 0.90 -13.20 13.58
C ALA A 31 1.25 -11.80 13.03
N GLU A 32 2.31 -11.68 12.23
CA GLU A 32 2.75 -10.39 11.68
C GLU A 32 2.15 -10.13 10.29
N TYR A 33 1.57 -8.95 10.13
CA TYR A 33 1.02 -8.46 8.88
C TYR A 33 1.67 -7.11 8.52
N VAL A 34 1.91 -6.92 7.23
CA VAL A 34 2.43 -5.67 6.66
C VAL A 34 1.38 -5.12 5.71
N LEU A 35 1.01 -3.86 5.91
CA LEU A 35 0.15 -3.11 5.01
C LEU A 35 1.01 -2.10 4.26
N VAL A 36 0.94 -2.14 2.93
CA VAL A 36 1.57 -1.16 2.04
C VAL A 36 0.48 -0.33 1.41
N GLU A 37 0.52 0.97 1.68
CA GLU A 37 -0.41 1.96 1.15
C GLU A 37 0.35 2.99 0.33
N ALA A 38 -0.21 3.40 -0.81
CA ALA A 38 0.18 4.66 -1.41
C ALA A 38 -1.01 5.36 -2.04
N PHE A 39 -0.88 6.67 -1.98
CA PHE A 39 -1.80 7.63 -2.51
C PHE A 39 -1.05 8.52 -3.48
N ARG A 40 -1.72 8.94 -4.55
CA ARG A 40 -1.15 9.81 -5.59
C ARG A 40 -0.58 11.11 -5.02
N ASP A 41 -1.21 11.62 -3.97
CA ASP A 41 -0.87 12.89 -3.33
C ASP A 41 -1.32 12.89 -1.86
N ASP A 42 -0.83 13.89 -1.11
CA ASP A 42 -1.16 14.07 0.30
C ASP A 42 -2.68 14.28 0.53
N ALA A 43 -3.39 14.85 -0.46
CA ALA A 43 -4.82 15.08 -0.36
C ALA A 43 -5.62 13.76 -0.41
N ALA A 44 -5.23 12.83 -1.26
CA ALA A 44 -5.79 11.48 -1.29
C ALA A 44 -5.48 10.70 0.00
N GLY A 45 -4.25 10.81 0.52
CA GLY A 45 -3.91 10.22 1.82
C GLY A 45 -4.70 10.82 3.00
N ALA A 46 -4.92 12.14 2.98
CA ALA A 46 -5.75 12.81 3.98
C ALA A 46 -7.22 12.37 3.90
N ALA A 47 -7.77 12.22 2.69
CA ALA A 47 -9.13 11.72 2.48
C ALA A 47 -9.28 10.29 3.02
N HIS A 48 -8.27 9.44 2.83
CA HIS A 48 -8.24 8.08 3.37
C HIS A 48 -8.37 8.06 4.90
N VAL A 49 -7.50 8.76 5.63
CA VAL A 49 -7.51 8.74 7.11
C VAL A 49 -8.74 9.42 7.73
N GLN A 50 -9.44 10.25 6.96
CA GLN A 50 -10.68 10.91 7.38
C GLN A 50 -11.95 10.10 7.07
N SER A 51 -11.83 9.02 6.30
CA SER A 51 -12.94 8.20 5.83
C SER A 51 -13.67 7.45 6.95
N GLU A 52 -14.89 6.99 6.64
CA GLU A 52 -15.67 6.17 7.57
C GLU A 52 -15.01 4.82 7.85
N HIS A 53 -14.47 4.14 6.83
CA HIS A 53 -13.84 2.84 7.02
C HIS A 53 -12.55 2.94 7.85
N PHE A 54 -11.77 4.02 7.71
CA PHE A 54 -10.61 4.24 8.57
C PHE A 54 -11.02 4.46 10.04
N ARG A 55 -12.07 5.26 10.28
CA ARG A 55 -12.65 5.42 11.63
C ARG A 55 -13.21 4.10 12.19
N ASN A 56 -13.77 3.25 11.34
CA ASN A 56 -14.19 1.90 11.73
C ASN A 56 -12.99 1.05 12.13
N ALA A 57 -11.92 1.07 11.34
CA ALA A 57 -10.67 0.38 11.62
C ALA A 57 -10.03 0.86 12.93
N GLN A 58 -10.01 2.17 13.19
CA GLN A 58 -9.53 2.73 14.46
C GLN A 58 -10.32 2.23 15.68
N ARG A 59 -11.61 1.91 15.52
CA ARG A 59 -12.45 1.38 16.61
C ARG A 59 -12.29 -0.14 16.80
N SER A 60 -12.13 -0.89 15.72
CA SER A 60 -12.15 -2.36 15.76
C SER A 60 -10.75 -2.99 15.83
N LEU A 61 -9.78 -2.48 15.07
CA LEU A 61 -8.46 -3.11 14.96
C LEU A 61 -7.68 -3.17 16.27
N PRO A 62 -7.68 -2.13 17.15
CA PRO A 62 -6.92 -2.19 18.39
C PRO A 62 -7.23 -3.41 19.27
N LEU A 63 -8.45 -3.93 19.21
CA LEU A 63 -8.87 -5.13 19.97
C LEU A 63 -8.18 -6.42 19.50
N HIS A 64 -7.63 -6.41 18.28
CA HIS A 64 -7.01 -7.56 17.63
C HIS A 64 -5.47 -7.43 17.55
N LEU A 65 -4.91 -6.31 17.98
CA LEU A 65 -3.49 -6.01 17.86
C LEU A 65 -2.74 -6.42 19.12
N ALA A 66 -1.68 -7.22 18.96
CA ALA A 66 -0.77 -7.57 20.05
C ALA A 66 0.06 -6.37 20.53
N GLN A 67 0.25 -5.37 19.67
CA GLN A 67 0.95 -4.11 19.96
C GLN A 67 0.56 -3.03 18.94
N THR A 68 0.86 -1.76 19.25
CA THR A 68 0.67 -0.65 18.30
C THR A 68 1.52 -0.86 17.04
N PRO A 69 0.95 -0.76 15.82
CA PRO A 69 1.70 -0.93 14.58
C PRO A 69 2.79 0.13 14.42
N ARG A 70 3.91 -0.27 13.82
CA ARG A 70 4.99 0.64 13.42
C ARG A 70 4.69 1.17 12.02
N ILE A 71 4.98 2.45 11.76
CA ILE A 71 4.73 3.10 10.48
C ILE A 71 5.95 3.89 10.01
N VAL A 72 6.21 3.81 8.70
CA VAL A 72 7.04 4.78 7.95
C VAL A 72 6.12 5.44 6.94
N ASN A 73 5.98 6.75 7.01
CA ASN A 73 5.18 7.54 6.07
C ASN A 73 6.07 8.62 5.44
N VAL A 74 6.14 8.63 4.11
CA VAL A 74 7.00 9.54 3.34
C VAL A 74 6.29 9.94 2.06
N SER A 75 6.41 11.21 1.67
CA SER A 75 5.98 11.69 0.36
C SER A 75 7.15 11.58 -0.61
N ILE A 76 6.94 10.92 -1.75
CA ILE A 76 7.94 10.73 -2.81
C ILE A 76 7.38 11.26 -4.14
N PRO A 77 8.20 11.90 -4.99
CA PRO A 77 7.78 12.39 -6.30
C PRO A 77 7.71 11.24 -7.33
N GLN A 78 6.91 10.22 -7.06
CA GLN A 78 6.75 8.99 -7.86
C GLN A 78 5.35 8.41 -7.65
N ASP A 79 4.73 7.88 -8.71
CA ASP A 79 3.35 7.38 -8.72
C ASP A 79 3.21 5.88 -9.09
N ASP A 80 4.31 5.17 -9.34
CA ASP A 80 4.35 3.72 -9.56
C ASP A 80 5.66 3.11 -9.05
N TRP A 81 5.83 1.79 -9.08
CA TRP A 81 7.06 1.12 -8.69
C TRP A 81 8.21 1.40 -9.67
N SER A 82 9.37 1.75 -9.13
CA SER A 82 10.61 1.79 -9.91
C SER A 82 11.10 0.37 -10.22
N LEU A 83 11.60 0.16 -11.44
CA LEU A 83 12.27 -1.10 -11.78
C LEU A 83 13.61 -1.19 -11.06
N LEU A 84 13.87 -2.33 -10.43
CA LEU A 84 15.17 -2.62 -9.83
C LEU A 84 16.17 -2.98 -10.94
N GLY A 85 17.00 -2.02 -11.32
CA GLY A 85 17.98 -2.16 -12.41
C GLY A 85 18.97 -3.30 -12.21
N GLU A 86 19.40 -3.55 -10.97
CA GLU A 86 20.39 -4.61 -10.65
C GLU A 86 19.87 -6.03 -10.88
N MET A 87 18.55 -6.18 -11.03
CA MET A 87 17.89 -7.46 -11.30
C MET A 87 17.13 -7.41 -12.64
N ALA A 88 17.54 -6.53 -13.56
CA ALA A 88 16.90 -6.41 -14.87
C ALA A 88 16.98 -7.73 -15.65
N VAL A 89 15.82 -8.21 -16.13
CA VAL A 89 15.74 -9.41 -16.96
C VAL A 89 16.21 -9.07 -18.38
N PRO A 90 17.19 -9.80 -18.96
CA PRO A 90 17.63 -9.57 -20.32
C PRO A 90 16.48 -9.73 -21.32
N ALA A 91 16.46 -8.90 -22.36
CA ALA A 91 15.50 -9.05 -23.46
C ALA A 91 15.68 -10.46 -24.08
N ARG A 92 14.60 -11.24 -24.15
CA ARG A 92 14.61 -12.49 -24.91
C ARG A 92 14.49 -12.13 -26.39
N GLY A 93 15.50 -12.48 -27.18
CA GLY A 93 15.44 -12.43 -28.65
C GLY A 93 14.57 -13.52 -29.24
#